data_AF-A0A8C5YTT5-F1
#
_entry.id   AF-A0A8C5YTT5-F1
#
_cell.length_a   1.000
_cell.length_b   1.000
_cell.length_c   1.000
_cell.angle_alpha   90.00
_cell.angle_beta   90.00
_cell.angle_gamma   90.00
#
_symmetry.space_group_name_H-M   'P 1'
#
loop_
_entity.id
_entity.type
_entity.pdbx_description
1 polymer ?
#
loop_
_entity_poly.entity_id
_entity_poly.type
_entity_poly.pdbx_seq_one_letter_code
_entity_poly.pdbx_strand_id
1 'polypeptide(L)'
;MGLYRFLATPANSTFYRVVLQRLFLSLIKRRPFSFSWMIGKMKHLGGETKTAVVVGTITDEDCVQAVPKLKVWALGISSQAHSLIFKAVGKILTFDQLALDSPKGRGTVLRGVRAFGEAPRTPYSHTKPYVLSKGWKFKHASDRRASPGYKNQPWILLLIQRF
;
A
#
# COMPACT_ATOMS: atom_id res chain seq x y z
N MET A 1 -21.07 9.60 3.84
CA MET A 1 -20.76 9.37 2.40
C MET A 1 -21.19 10.53 1.48
N GLY A 2 -22.28 11.26 1.77
CA GLY A 2 -22.78 12.34 0.90
C GLY A 2 -21.75 13.44 0.59
N LEU A 3 -20.99 13.90 1.59
CA LEU A 3 -19.96 14.93 1.44
C LEU A 3 -18.87 14.53 0.42
N TYR A 4 -18.40 13.29 0.46
CA TYR A 4 -17.37 12.80 -0.47
C TYR A 4 -17.89 12.60 -1.89
N ARG A 5 -19.20 12.34 -2.05
CA ARG A 5 -19.84 12.30 -3.37
C ARG A 5 -19.87 13.69 -4.00
N PHE A 6 -20.12 14.73 -3.21
CA PHE A 6 -20.07 16.13 -3.65
C PHE A 6 -18.64 16.60 -3.99
N LEU A 7 -17.65 16.20 -3.21
CA LEU A 7 -16.24 16.55 -3.47
C LEU A 7 -15.61 15.78 -4.64
N ALA A 8 -16.14 14.60 -4.98
CA ALA A 8 -15.64 13.75 -6.08
C ALA A 8 -16.16 14.15 -7.47
N THR A 9 -16.93 15.24 -7.58
CA THR A 9 -17.44 15.77 -8.85
C THR A 9 -16.27 16.15 -9.78
N PRO A 10 -16.36 15.96 -11.12
CA PRO A 10 -15.23 16.17 -12.05
C PRO A 10 -14.56 17.55 -11.96
N ALA A 11 -15.30 18.60 -11.58
CA ALA A 11 -14.79 19.95 -11.42
C ALA A 11 -13.90 20.17 -10.18
N ASN A 12 -13.98 19.29 -9.18
CA ASN A 12 -13.40 19.54 -7.85
C ASN A 12 -12.01 18.92 -7.69
N SER A 13 -11.90 17.59 -7.73
CA SER A 13 -10.58 16.93 -7.64
C SER A 13 -10.59 15.46 -8.06
N THR A 14 -9.50 15.03 -8.70
CA THR A 14 -9.22 13.60 -8.94
C THR A 14 -8.93 12.85 -7.64
N PHE A 15 -8.40 13.53 -6.63
CA PHE A 15 -8.10 12.99 -5.31
C PHE A 15 -9.34 12.41 -4.62
N TYR A 16 -10.40 13.20 -4.45
CA TYR A 16 -11.61 12.73 -3.76
C TYR A 16 -12.36 11.66 -4.56
N ARG A 17 -12.21 11.62 -5.89
CA ARG A 17 -12.70 10.51 -6.71
C ARG A 17 -12.01 9.19 -6.35
N VAL A 18 -10.69 9.21 -6.16
CA VAL A 18 -9.94 8.03 -5.71
C VAL A 18 -10.28 7.66 -4.26
N VAL A 19 -10.43 8.64 -3.36
CA VAL A 19 -10.84 8.39 -1.97
C VAL A 19 -12.23 7.75 -1.92
N LEU A 20 -13.19 8.28 -2.67
CA LEU A 20 -14.56 7.76 -2.76
C LEU A 20 -14.58 6.33 -3.30
N GLN A 21 -13.87 6.06 -4.40
CA GLN A 21 -13.73 4.69 -4.92
C GLN A 21 -13.21 3.73 -3.86
N ARG A 22 -12.25 4.17 -3.05
CA ARG A 22 -11.65 3.33 -2.00
C ARG A 22 -12.54 3.12 -0.80
N LEU A 23 -13.34 4.10 -0.44
CA LEU A 23 -14.35 3.96 0.60
C LEU A 23 -15.36 2.85 0.26
N PHE A 24 -15.70 2.69 -1.03
CA PHE A 24 -16.55 1.60 -1.53
C PHE A 24 -15.85 0.24 -1.64
N LEU A 25 -14.53 0.16 -1.49
CA LEU A 25 -13.84 -1.13 -1.56
C LEU A 25 -14.16 -2.02 -0.35
N SER A 26 -14.15 -3.34 -0.57
CA SER A 26 -14.25 -4.31 0.53
C SER A 26 -13.05 -4.24 1.47
N LEU A 27 -13.21 -4.71 2.71
CA LEU A 27 -12.14 -4.74 3.72
C LEU A 27 -10.90 -5.51 3.24
N ILE A 28 -11.08 -6.57 2.44
CA ILE A 28 -9.98 -7.36 1.86
C ILE A 28 -9.07 -6.50 0.96
N LYS A 29 -9.66 -5.56 0.22
CA LYS A 29 -8.92 -4.62 -0.64
C LYS A 29 -8.38 -3.43 0.15
N ARG A 30 -9.03 -3.06 1.27
CA ARG A 30 -8.56 -2.06 2.26
C ARG A 30 -7.73 -2.71 3.38
N ARG A 31 -6.65 -3.41 3.02
CA ARG A 31 -5.76 -4.05 4.00
C ARG A 31 -5.16 -3.03 4.97
N PRO A 32 -4.91 -3.42 6.23
CA PRO A 32 -4.26 -2.55 7.19
C PRO A 32 -2.86 -2.13 6.72
N PHE A 33 -2.43 -0.98 7.24
CA PHE A 33 -1.22 -0.30 6.87
C PHE A 33 -0.23 -0.31 8.02
N SER A 34 0.97 -0.78 7.73
CA SER A 34 2.08 -0.68 8.67
C SER A 34 2.50 0.78 8.87
N PHE A 35 2.70 1.15 10.14
CA PHE A 35 3.17 2.46 10.55
C PHE A 35 4.61 2.75 10.07
N SER A 36 5.49 1.75 10.07
CA SER A 36 6.89 1.86 9.63
C SER A 36 6.99 2.24 8.15
N TRP A 37 6.15 1.61 7.31
CA TRP A 37 6.06 1.92 5.89
C TRP A 37 5.63 3.37 5.62
N MET A 38 4.66 3.86 6.39
CA MET A 38 4.17 5.23 6.25
C MET A 38 5.26 6.26 6.60
N ILE A 39 6.00 6.03 7.69
CA ILE A 39 7.13 6.88 8.09
C ILE A 39 8.19 6.89 6.98
N GLY A 40 8.54 5.72 6.43
CA GLY A 40 9.48 5.61 5.32
C GLY A 40 9.04 6.45 4.10
N LYS A 41 7.76 6.38 3.72
CA LYS A 41 7.26 7.21 2.61
C LYS A 41 7.25 8.70 2.91
N MET A 42 6.96 9.09 4.14
CA MET A 42 6.98 10.51 4.49
C MET A 42 8.38 11.11 4.56
N LYS A 43 9.39 10.33 4.98
CA LYS A 43 10.80 10.76 4.92
C LYS A 43 11.23 11.07 3.47
N HIS A 44 10.86 10.23 2.51
CA HIS A 44 11.20 10.46 1.10
C HIS A 44 10.45 11.62 0.44
N LEU A 45 9.27 11.99 0.93
CA LEU A 45 8.37 12.95 0.25
C LEU A 45 8.41 14.37 0.84
N GLY A 46 9.30 14.64 1.81
CA GLY A 46 9.39 15.95 2.49
C GLY A 46 8.32 16.12 3.58
N GLY A 47 8.25 15.16 4.49
CA GLY A 47 7.12 14.86 5.39
C GLY A 47 6.64 15.94 6.36
N GLU A 48 7.26 17.10 6.43
CA GLU A 48 6.84 18.20 7.32
C GLU A 48 5.67 19.01 6.74
N THR A 49 5.61 19.11 5.40
CA THR A 49 4.58 19.92 4.72
C THR A 49 3.37 19.09 4.29
N LYS A 50 3.53 17.77 4.16
CA LYS A 50 2.54 16.89 3.55
C LYS A 50 1.77 16.06 4.56
N THR A 51 0.49 15.86 4.28
CA THR A 51 -0.41 15.07 5.13
C THR A 51 -0.52 13.64 4.60
N ALA A 52 -0.37 12.64 5.48
CA ALA A 52 -0.52 11.23 5.14
C ALA A 52 -1.99 10.86 5.11
N VAL A 53 -2.47 10.33 3.98
CA VAL A 53 -3.88 9.96 3.81
C VAL A 53 -3.95 8.46 3.54
N VAL A 54 -4.50 7.71 4.49
CA VAL A 54 -4.72 6.26 4.42
C VAL A 54 -6.22 5.92 4.49
N VAL A 55 -6.78 5.40 3.39
CA VAL A 55 -8.16 4.86 3.40
C VAL A 55 -8.12 3.42 3.92
N GLY A 56 -8.00 3.26 5.23
CA GLY A 56 -7.87 1.97 5.91
C GLY A 56 -7.43 2.14 7.37
N THR A 57 -7.12 1.01 8.01
CA THR A 57 -6.61 0.97 9.38
C THR A 57 -5.09 1.07 9.40
N ILE A 58 -4.52 1.90 10.27
CA ILE A 58 -3.08 1.94 10.55
C ILE A 58 -2.79 1.03 11.75
N THR A 59 -1.89 0.08 11.55
CA THR A 59 -1.39 -0.84 12.57
C THR A 59 0.04 -0.46 12.93
N ASP A 60 0.34 -0.53 14.22
CA ASP A 60 1.70 -0.39 14.72
C ASP A 60 2.51 -1.67 14.54
N GLU A 61 3.83 -1.52 14.69
CA GLU A 61 4.82 -2.59 14.73
C GLU A 61 5.83 -2.22 15.83
N ASP A 62 6.24 -3.19 16.64
CA ASP A 62 7.11 -2.96 17.81
C ASP A 62 8.51 -2.39 17.45
N CYS A 63 8.94 -2.51 16.20
CA CYS A 63 10.26 -2.09 15.73
C CYS A 63 10.38 -0.59 15.37
N VAL A 64 9.37 0.25 15.60
CA VAL A 64 9.43 1.68 15.25
C VAL A 64 9.94 2.52 16.44
N GLN A 65 11.23 2.88 16.42
CA GLN A 65 11.85 3.63 17.52
C GLN A 65 11.74 5.16 17.37
N ALA A 66 11.92 5.70 16.16
CA ALA A 66 11.94 7.15 15.91
C ALA A 66 10.79 7.59 15.00
N VAL A 67 9.79 8.25 15.60
CA VAL A 67 8.61 8.75 14.91
C VAL A 67 8.76 10.25 14.67
N PRO A 68 8.78 10.72 13.40
CA PRO A 68 8.80 12.15 13.11
C PRO A 68 7.44 12.79 13.41
N LYS A 69 7.42 14.12 13.50
CA LYS A 69 6.18 14.88 13.59
C LYS A 69 5.39 14.73 12.29
N LEU A 70 4.22 14.09 12.36
CA LEU A 70 3.42 13.75 11.18
C LEU A 70 2.00 14.27 11.31
N LYS A 71 1.41 14.69 10.19
CA LYS A 71 -0.03 14.86 10.05
C LYS A 71 -0.59 13.62 9.36
N VAL A 72 -1.39 12.85 10.06
CA VAL A 72 -1.91 11.56 9.59
C VAL A 72 -3.42 11.57 9.60
N TRP A 73 -3.98 10.93 8.60
CA TRP A 73 -5.38 10.66 8.47
C TRP A 73 -5.60 9.18 8.16
N ALA A 74 -6.58 8.58 8.82
CA ALA A 74 -6.96 7.18 8.63
C ALA A 74 -8.43 6.93 8.98
N LEU A 75 -8.96 5.78 8.53
CA LEU A 75 -10.29 5.31 8.97
C LEU A 75 -10.26 4.74 10.38
N GLY A 76 -9.13 4.15 10.76
CA GLY A 76 -8.89 3.61 12.09
C GLY A 76 -7.39 3.56 12.37
N ILE A 77 -7.02 3.65 13.65
CA ILE A 77 -5.63 3.63 14.10
C ILE A 77 -5.58 2.74 15.34
N SER A 78 -4.59 1.87 15.43
CA SER A 78 -4.34 1.08 16.65
C SER A 78 -4.01 2.01 17.83
N SER A 79 -4.34 1.58 19.05
CA SER A 79 -4.09 2.38 20.26
C SER A 79 -2.60 2.73 20.42
N GLN A 80 -1.71 1.77 20.15
CA GLN A 80 -0.27 1.96 20.19
C GLN A 80 0.22 2.96 19.14
N ALA A 81 -0.21 2.84 17.88
CA ALA A 81 0.13 3.82 16.83
C ALA A 81 -0.37 5.22 17.20
N HIS A 82 -1.58 5.32 17.78
CA HIS A 82 -2.15 6.57 18.22
C HIS A 82 -1.28 7.24 19.30
N SER A 83 -0.87 6.49 20.33
CA SER A 83 0.04 6.97 21.37
C SER A 83 1.41 7.40 20.83
N LEU A 84 1.97 6.67 19.87
CA LEU A 84 3.25 7.01 19.24
C LEU A 84 3.20 8.33 18.47
N ILE A 85 2.14 8.55 17.69
CA ILE A 85 1.94 9.80 16.95
C ILE A 85 1.73 10.96 17.91
N PHE A 86 0.93 10.76 18.96
CA PHE A 86 0.68 11.80 19.96
C PHE A 86 1.95 12.19 20.73
N LYS A 87 2.77 11.20 21.12
CA LYS A 87 4.09 11.42 21.75
C LYS A 87 5.04 12.21 20.84
N ALA A 88 4.99 11.98 19.53
CA ALA A 88 5.77 12.72 18.54
C ALA A 88 5.21 14.12 18.19
N VAL A 89 4.20 14.59 18.93
CA VAL A 89 3.49 15.86 18.67
C VAL A 89 2.89 15.91 17.25
N GLY A 90 2.52 14.73 16.74
CA GLY A 90 1.82 14.58 15.47
C GLY A 90 0.32 14.89 15.60
N LYS A 91 -0.32 15.19 14.47
CA LYS A 91 -1.77 15.43 14.41
C LYS A 91 -2.46 14.27 13.71
N ILE A 92 -3.52 13.77 14.32
CA ILE A 92 -4.41 12.78 13.74
C ILE A 92 -5.70 13.50 13.34
N LEU A 93 -6.09 13.39 12.08
CA LEU A 93 -7.27 14.04 11.52
C LEU A 93 -8.32 13.03 11.08
N THR A 94 -9.58 13.40 11.20
CA THR A 94 -10.72 12.63 10.67
C THR A 94 -11.01 12.95 9.21
N PHE A 95 -11.84 12.13 8.55
CA PHE A 95 -12.34 12.35 7.18
C PHE A 95 -13.02 13.72 7.01
N ASP A 96 -13.86 14.14 7.94
CA ASP A 96 -14.56 15.40 7.77
C ASP A 96 -13.61 16.61 7.99
N GLN A 97 -12.67 16.49 8.93
CA GLN A 97 -11.64 17.52 9.16
C GLN A 97 -10.68 17.67 7.97
N LEU A 98 -10.30 16.56 7.33
CA LEU A 98 -9.45 16.61 6.14
C LEU A 98 -10.13 17.34 4.98
N ALA A 99 -11.44 17.15 4.81
CA ALA A 99 -12.21 17.82 3.77
C ALA A 99 -12.25 19.35 3.95
N LEU A 100 -12.24 19.81 5.21
CA LEU A 100 -12.15 21.24 5.53
C LEU A 100 -10.73 21.79 5.35
N ASP A 101 -9.72 21.05 5.81
CA ASP A 101 -8.30 21.47 5.73
C ASP A 101 -7.79 21.51 4.27
N SER A 102 -8.19 20.52 3.46
CA SER A 102 -7.65 20.33 2.11
C SER A 102 -8.74 19.93 1.10
N PRO A 103 -9.70 20.80 0.74
CA PRO A 103 -10.85 20.49 -0.11
C PRO A 103 -10.51 20.09 -1.56
N LYS A 104 -9.27 20.33 -2.01
CA LYS A 104 -8.75 19.88 -3.31
C LYS A 104 -7.74 18.72 -3.20
N GLY A 105 -7.41 18.27 -1.98
CA GLY A 105 -6.40 17.23 -1.73
C GLY A 105 -4.94 17.65 -1.99
N ARG A 106 -4.65 18.96 -2.06
CA ARG A 106 -3.27 19.47 -2.27
C ARG A 106 -2.39 19.14 -1.07
N GLY A 107 -1.13 18.77 -1.31
CA GLY A 107 -0.18 18.42 -0.25
C GLY A 107 -0.45 17.08 0.45
N THR A 108 -1.30 16.22 -0.11
CA THR A 108 -1.59 14.91 0.48
C THR A 108 -0.84 13.78 -0.21
N VAL A 109 -0.47 12.76 0.56
CA VAL A 109 0.15 11.53 0.05
C VAL A 109 -0.82 10.38 0.29
N LEU A 110 -1.33 9.82 -0.81
CA LEU A 110 -2.30 8.72 -0.82
C LEU A 110 -1.65 7.44 -1.37
N ARG A 111 -1.63 6.35 -0.59
CA ARG A 111 -1.05 5.06 -1.03
C ARG A 111 -1.90 4.37 -2.10
N GLY A 112 -1.32 3.71 -3.10
CA GLY A 112 -2.04 2.82 -4.03
C GLY A 112 -2.62 1.53 -3.40
N VAL A 113 -3.64 0.96 -4.03
CA VAL A 113 -4.18 -0.37 -3.68
C VAL A 113 -3.16 -1.42 -4.13
N ARG A 114 -2.87 -2.42 -3.29
CA ARG A 114 -1.98 -3.53 -3.70
C ARG A 114 -2.73 -4.42 -4.71
N ALA A 115 -2.19 -4.50 -5.92
CA ALA A 115 -2.62 -5.48 -6.91
C ALA A 115 -2.13 -6.89 -6.52
N PHE A 116 -2.83 -7.90 -7.02
CA PHE A 116 -2.32 -9.27 -6.99
C PHE A 116 -1.18 -9.41 -8.01
N GLY A 117 -0.24 -10.30 -7.73
CA GLY A 117 0.83 -10.62 -8.67
C GLY A 117 0.31 -11.43 -9.87
N GLU A 118 1.15 -11.58 -10.87
CA GLU A 118 0.90 -12.44 -12.02
C GLU A 118 0.63 -13.90 -11.63
N ALA A 119 0.08 -14.69 -12.55
CA ALA A 119 -0.15 -16.10 -12.30
C ALA A 119 1.18 -16.83 -12.04
N PRO A 120 1.24 -17.76 -11.06
CA PRO A 120 2.41 -18.60 -10.89
C PRO A 120 2.70 -19.35 -12.19
N ARG A 121 3.98 -19.39 -12.59
CA ARG A 121 4.49 -20.03 -13.82
C ARG A 121 4.48 -19.17 -15.08
N THR A 122 4.04 -17.91 -15.04
CA THR A 122 4.40 -16.99 -16.14
C THR A 122 5.91 -16.71 -16.09
N PRO A 123 6.56 -16.47 -17.24
CA PRO A 123 7.95 -16.05 -17.28
C PRO A 123 8.21 -14.89 -16.32
N TYR A 124 9.31 -14.93 -15.56
CA TYR A 124 9.66 -13.90 -14.56
C TYR A 124 8.68 -13.73 -13.38
N SER A 125 7.62 -14.56 -13.24
CA SER A 125 6.75 -14.46 -12.07
C SER A 125 7.40 -14.95 -10.78
N HIS A 126 7.30 -14.12 -9.75
CA HIS A 126 7.69 -14.47 -8.38
C HIS A 126 6.48 -14.89 -7.52
N THR A 127 5.30 -15.07 -8.12
CA THR A 127 4.09 -15.44 -7.40
C THR A 127 4.22 -16.85 -6.81
N LYS A 128 3.99 -16.93 -5.49
CA LYS A 128 4.04 -18.18 -4.74
C LYS A 128 2.94 -19.12 -5.24
N PRO A 129 3.27 -20.38 -5.63
CA PRO A 129 2.27 -21.32 -6.07
C PRO A 129 1.42 -21.77 -4.88
N TYR A 130 0.15 -22.07 -5.15
CA TYR A 130 -0.73 -22.70 -4.16
C TYR A 130 -0.36 -24.19 -4.02
N VAL A 131 0.05 -24.58 -2.82
CA VAL A 131 0.52 -25.92 -2.43
C VAL A 131 0.08 -26.17 -0.99
N LEU A 132 -0.37 -27.38 -0.67
CA LEU A 132 -0.85 -27.76 0.66
C LEU A 132 0.27 -27.72 1.72
N SER A 133 1.44 -28.28 1.41
CA SER A 133 2.60 -28.33 2.30
C SER A 133 3.84 -27.75 1.62
N LYS A 134 4.72 -27.13 2.41
CA LYS A 134 6.01 -26.65 1.94
C LYS A 134 7.04 -27.76 2.15
N GLY A 135 7.80 -28.10 1.11
CA GLY A 135 8.88 -29.08 1.22
C GLY A 135 9.50 -29.37 -0.13
N TRP A 136 10.66 -30.01 -0.13
CA TRP A 136 11.45 -30.25 -1.34
C TRP A 136 10.67 -31.01 -2.43
N LYS A 137 9.78 -31.93 -2.03
CA LYS A 137 8.94 -32.73 -2.93
C LYS A 137 7.76 -31.96 -3.54
N PHE A 138 7.41 -30.77 -3.02
CA PHE A 138 6.18 -30.09 -3.40
C PHE A 138 6.41 -28.89 -4.33
N LYS A 139 6.17 -29.09 -5.63
CA LYS A 139 6.24 -28.06 -6.69
C LYS A 139 7.56 -27.28 -6.79
N HIS A 140 8.69 -27.98 -6.61
CA HIS A 140 10.06 -27.45 -6.82
C HIS A 140 10.81 -28.10 -8.00
N ALA A 141 10.17 -29.01 -8.75
CA ALA A 141 10.81 -29.80 -9.81
C ALA A 141 10.83 -29.09 -11.18
N SER A 142 10.01 -29.52 -12.13
CA SER A 142 9.92 -28.89 -13.46
C SER A 142 9.40 -27.45 -13.36
N ASP A 143 9.73 -26.63 -14.35
CA ASP A 143 9.35 -25.21 -14.47
C ASP A 143 10.07 -24.26 -13.50
N ARG A 144 10.65 -24.78 -12.41
CA ARG A 144 11.37 -24.01 -11.37
C ARG A 144 12.89 -24.13 -11.45
N ARG A 145 13.39 -25.27 -11.95
CA ARG A 145 14.81 -25.57 -12.14
C ARG A 145 15.08 -25.85 -13.62
N ALA A 146 16.35 -25.75 -14.04
CA ALA A 146 16.73 -26.10 -15.41
C ALA A 146 16.46 -27.58 -15.72
N SER A 147 16.51 -28.45 -14.70
CA SER A 147 16.16 -29.86 -14.82
C SER A 147 15.30 -30.32 -13.64
N PRO A 148 14.34 -31.23 -13.84
CA PRO A 148 13.96 -31.86 -15.12
C PRO A 148 13.06 -30.95 -15.97
N GLY A 149 13.27 -30.92 -17.30
CA GLY A 149 12.49 -30.15 -18.26
C GLY A 149 13.09 -28.78 -18.59
N TYR A 150 12.45 -27.71 -18.14
CA TYR A 150 12.86 -26.32 -18.40
C TYR A 150 12.58 -25.44 -17.17
N LYS A 151 13.23 -24.28 -17.13
CA LYS A 151 12.90 -23.20 -16.18
C LYS A 151 12.01 -22.18 -16.90
N ASN A 152 11.01 -21.61 -16.23
CA ASN A 152 10.14 -20.54 -16.75
C ASN A 152 10.87 -19.19 -16.94
N GLN A 153 12.00 -19.22 -17.64
CA GLN A 153 12.78 -18.08 -18.10
C GLN A 153 12.92 -18.32 -19.61
N PRO A 154 12.47 -17.41 -20.49
CA PRO A 154 12.47 -17.69 -21.93
C PRO A 154 13.91 -17.81 -22.41
N TRP A 155 14.33 -19.02 -22.81
CA TRP A 155 15.66 -19.25 -23.40
C TRP A 155 15.87 -18.43 -24.69
N ILE A 156 14.77 -18.06 -25.36
CA ILE A 156 14.75 -17.21 -26.54
C ILE A 156 15.19 -15.75 -26.25
N LEU A 157 14.97 -15.23 -25.04
CA LEU A 157 15.44 -13.89 -24.65
C LEU A 157 16.92 -13.87 -24.25
N LEU A 158 17.46 -14.99 -23.76
CA LEU A 158 18.89 -15.14 -23.49
C LEU A 158 19.73 -15.14 -24.76
N LEU A 159 19.15 -15.51 -25.91
CA LEU A 159 19.80 -15.43 -27.21
C LEU A 159 19.84 -14.00 -27.77
N ILE A 160 18.86 -13.17 -27.42
CA ILE A 160 18.74 -11.77 -27.89
C ILE A 160 19.59 -10.81 -27.04
N GLN A 161 19.86 -11.12 -25.77
CA GLN A 161 20.79 -10.32 -24.92
C GLN A 161 22.28 -10.61 -25.18
N ARG A 162 22.60 -11.46 -26.16
CA ARG A 162 23.96 -11.90 -26.48
C ARG A 162 24.45 -11.45 -27.88
N PHE A 163 23.66 -10.63 -28.55
CA PHE A 163 23.97 -9.84 -29.75
C PHE A 163 23.59 -8.38 -29.48
#